data_AF-A0A443RGK8-F1
#
_entry.id   AF-A0A443RGK8-F1
#
_cell.length_a   1.000
_cell.length_b   1.000
_cell.length_c   1.000
_cell.angle_alpha   90.00
_cell.angle_beta   90.00
_cell.angle_gamma   90.00
#
_symmetry.space_group_name_H-M   'P 1'
#
loop_
_entity.id
_entity.type
_entity.pdbx_description
1 polymer ?
#
loop_
_entity_poly.entity_id
_entity_poly.type
_entity_poly.pdbx_seq_one_letter_code
_entity_poly.pdbx_strand_id
1 'polypeptide(L)'
;MPHTVADCWSLIYDHDCNSVVVLANPEDSSSNFDLKLQNYPSFWPTEKEKRRKFGPVFTVELISFNHYPNIKTWIFRINKKVVSLTELMSGVKGVPKTTQFFQITCWPLGHRKLL
;
A
#
# COMPACT_ATOMS: atom_id res chain seq x y z
N MET A 1 5.18 0.29 -13.36
CA MET A 1 4.18 1.36 -13.15
C MET A 1 4.50 2.19 -11.89
N PRO A 2 5.65 2.87 -11.80
CA PRO A 2 5.96 3.70 -10.62
C PRO A 2 5.09 4.97 -10.53
N HIS A 3 4.59 5.45 -11.66
CA HIS A 3 3.76 6.66 -11.73
C HIS A 3 2.38 6.49 -11.09
N THR A 4 1.84 5.27 -10.99
CA THR A 4 0.51 4.99 -10.41
C THR A 4 0.53 4.77 -8.90
N VAL A 5 1.71 4.74 -8.27
CA VAL A 5 1.84 4.46 -6.83
C VAL A 5 1.10 5.50 -5.99
N ALA A 6 1.14 6.77 -6.40
CA ALA A 6 0.39 7.83 -5.73
C ALA A 6 -1.12 7.65 -5.89
N ASP A 7 -1.58 7.18 -7.05
CA ASP A 7 -3.01 6.96 -7.33
C ASP A 7 -3.60 5.85 -6.45
N CYS A 8 -2.81 4.83 -6.08
CA CYS A 8 -3.24 3.83 -5.10
C CYS A 8 -3.59 4.47 -3.74
N TRP A 9 -2.81 5.45 -3.28
CA TRP A 9 -3.08 6.15 -2.03
C TRP A 9 -4.25 7.13 -2.13
N SER A 10 -4.44 7.75 -3.29
CA SER A 10 -5.68 8.50 -3.59
C SER A 10 -6.89 7.59 -3.43
N LEU A 11 -6.88 6.42 -4.06
CA LEU A 11 -7.99 5.45 -3.98
C LEU A 11 -8.27 5.04 -2.53
N ILE A 12 -7.24 4.61 -1.79
CA ILE A 12 -7.40 4.17 -0.39
C ILE A 12 -7.99 5.29 0.48
N TYR A 13 -7.50 6.51 0.32
CA TYR A 13 -7.93 7.65 1.14
C TYR A 13 -9.32 8.16 0.74
N ASP A 14 -9.59 8.34 -0.54
CA ASP A 14 -10.83 8.95 -1.04
C ASP A 14 -12.03 7.98 -0.96
N HIS A 15 -11.79 6.67 -1.00
CA HIS A 15 -12.83 5.63 -0.82
C HIS A 15 -12.91 5.06 0.61
N ASP A 16 -12.24 5.68 1.59
CA ASP A 16 -12.30 5.24 3.00
C ASP A 16 -11.93 3.76 3.20
N CYS A 17 -10.95 3.26 2.46
CA CYS A 17 -10.53 1.87 2.55
C CYS A 17 -9.86 1.59 3.91
N ASN A 18 -10.56 0.85 4.77
CA ASN A 18 -10.04 0.45 6.08
C ASN A 18 -8.96 -0.63 5.98
N SER A 19 -8.97 -1.45 4.91
CA SER A 19 -8.07 -2.58 4.74
C SER A 19 -7.60 -2.73 3.30
N VAL A 20 -6.36 -3.19 3.13
CA VAL A 20 -5.76 -3.53 1.84
C VAL A 20 -5.15 -4.93 1.94
N VAL A 21 -5.54 -5.82 1.02
CA VAL A 21 -5.03 -7.19 0.97
C VAL A 21 -4.07 -7.33 -0.20
N VAL A 22 -2.83 -7.73 0.09
CA VAL A 22 -1.76 -7.94 -0.88
C VAL A 22 -1.52 -9.44 -1.02
N LEU A 23 -1.74 -9.96 -2.22
CA LEU A 23 -1.54 -11.39 -2.55
C LEU A 23 -0.19 -11.66 -3.23
N ALA A 24 0.55 -10.61 -3.55
CA ALA A 24 1.87 -10.72 -4.17
C ALA A 24 2.97 -10.79 -3.10
N ASN A 25 4.05 -11.52 -3.40
CA ASN A 25 5.26 -11.52 -2.58
C ASN A 25 6.40 -10.78 -3.31
N PRO A 26 6.57 -9.46 -3.11
CA PRO A 26 7.58 -8.68 -3.83
C PRO A 26 9.03 -9.04 -3.42
N GLU A 27 9.23 -9.83 -2.35
CA GLU A 27 10.55 -10.27 -1.89
C GLU A 27 11.05 -11.56 -2.58
N ASP A 28 10.19 -12.35 -3.23
CA ASP A 28 10.52 -13.68 -3.79
C ASP A 28 11.05 -13.65 -5.25
N SER A 29 11.62 -12.53 -5.67
CA SER A 29 12.10 -12.32 -7.05
C SER A 29 13.32 -13.17 -7.48
N SER A 30 13.79 -14.11 -6.65
CA SER A 30 15.05 -14.85 -6.88
C SER A 30 14.94 -16.38 -6.98
N SER A 31 13.77 -17.02 -6.84
CA SER A 31 13.75 -18.49 -6.68
C SER A 31 12.93 -19.33 -7.66
N ASN A 32 12.21 -18.80 -8.66
CA ASN A 32 11.58 -19.67 -9.68
C ASN A 32 11.62 -19.09 -11.11
N PHE A 33 12.19 -19.88 -12.01
CA PHE A 33 12.56 -19.58 -13.40
C PHE A 33 11.37 -19.40 -14.38
N ASP A 34 10.12 -19.64 -13.98
CA ASP A 34 9.01 -19.78 -14.95
C ASP A 34 7.87 -18.75 -14.85
N LEU A 35 7.97 -17.75 -13.99
CA LEU A 35 7.25 -16.49 -14.20
C LEU A 35 8.15 -15.35 -13.72
N LYS A 36 8.61 -14.52 -14.67
CA LYS A 36 8.87 -13.10 -14.39
C LYS A 36 7.53 -12.49 -13.95
N LEU A 37 7.11 -12.76 -12.72
CA LEU A 37 5.96 -12.09 -12.14
C LEU A 37 6.34 -10.63 -12.12
N GLN A 38 5.55 -9.86 -12.87
CA GLN A 38 5.68 -8.42 -13.06
C GLN A 38 6.08 -7.79 -11.72
N ASN A 39 7.31 -7.25 -11.64
CA ASN A 39 7.85 -6.72 -10.40
C ASN A 39 7.07 -5.44 -10.06
N TYR A 40 5.94 -5.58 -9.37
CA TYR A 40 5.15 -4.44 -8.93
C TYR A 40 5.97 -3.65 -7.92
N PRO A 41 6.10 -2.32 -8.09
CA PRO A 41 6.84 -1.53 -7.13
C PRO A 41 6.16 -1.63 -5.76
N SER A 42 6.94 -1.77 -4.70
CA SER A 42 6.41 -1.62 -3.35
C SER A 42 5.84 -0.21 -3.20
N PHE A 43 4.53 -0.14 -2.98
CA PHE A 43 3.76 1.09 -2.89
C PHE A 43 3.44 1.50 -1.45
N TRP A 44 3.95 0.77 -0.44
CA TRP A 44 3.81 1.11 0.97
C TRP A 44 5.17 1.31 1.66
N PRO A 45 5.24 2.04 2.79
CA PRO A 45 6.46 2.18 3.55
C PRO A 45 6.94 0.83 4.09
N THR A 46 8.26 0.60 4.10
CA THR A 46 8.84 -0.60 4.71
C THR A 46 9.04 -0.39 6.22
N GLU A 47 9.28 -1.46 6.97
CA GLU A 47 9.59 -1.36 8.42
C GLU A 47 10.83 -0.50 8.72
N LYS A 48 11.78 -0.43 7.79
CA LYS A 48 12.96 0.42 7.89
C LYS A 48 12.64 1.90 7.63
N GLU A 49 11.61 2.16 6.83
CA GLU A 49 11.15 3.50 6.44
C GLU A 49 9.80 3.79 7.10
N LYS A 50 9.82 4.21 8.37
CA LYS A 50 8.59 4.47 9.14
C LYS A 50 7.67 5.52 8.53
N ARG A 51 8.14 6.35 7.60
CA ARG A 51 7.33 7.36 6.92
C ARG A 51 7.83 7.58 5.50
N ARG A 52 6.92 7.55 4.52
CA ARG A 52 7.21 7.78 3.09
C ARG A 52 6.22 8.74 2.46
N LYS A 53 6.71 9.59 1.55
CA LYS A 53 5.85 10.46 0.71
C LYS A 53 5.46 9.73 -0.57
N PHE A 54 4.19 9.86 -0.95
CA PHE A 54 3.63 9.29 -2.17
C PHE A 54 2.95 10.40 -2.98
N GLY A 55 3.63 10.85 -4.03
CA GLY A 55 3.22 12.02 -4.78
C GLY A 55 3.28 13.32 -3.95
N PRO A 56 2.60 14.39 -4.39
CA PRO A 56 2.70 15.71 -3.77
C PRO A 56 1.87 15.88 -2.49
N VAL A 57 0.85 15.05 -2.30
CA VAL A 57 -0.18 15.27 -1.25
C VAL A 57 -0.23 14.19 -0.18
N PHE A 58 0.26 12.96 -0.43
CA PHE A 58 0.17 11.89 0.56
C PHE A 58 1.48 11.67 1.30
N THR A 59 1.39 11.60 2.62
CA THR A 59 2.44 11.08 3.49
C THR A 59 1.88 9.94 4.31
N VAL A 60 2.48 8.76 4.20
CA VAL A 60 2.04 7.54 4.89
C VAL A 60 3.06 7.17 5.93
N GLU A 61 2.58 6.84 7.11
CA GLU A 61 3.39 6.55 8.29
C GLU A 61 3.02 5.19 8.88
N LEU A 62 4.02 4.38 9.16
CA LEU A 62 3.88 3.10 9.83
C LEU A 62 3.63 3.33 11.33
N ILE A 63 2.49 2.86 11.80
CA ILE A 63 2.09 2.93 13.21
C ILE A 63 2.54 1.67 13.96
N SER A 64 2.24 0.50 13.40
CA SER A 64 2.63 -0.79 13.96
C SER A 64 2.63 -1.87 12.88
N PHE A 65 3.25 -3.01 13.17
CA PHE A 65 3.28 -4.17 12.30
C PHE A 65 3.36 -5.45 13.14
N ASN A 66 2.82 -6.54 12.59
CA ASN A 66 2.86 -7.87 13.18
C ASN A 66 3.07 -8.90 12.09
N HIS A 67 4.02 -9.82 12.32
CA HIS A 67 4.30 -10.92 11.41
C HIS A 67 3.89 -12.24 12.05
N TYR A 68 3.03 -12.95 11.33
CA TYR A 68 2.56 -14.28 11.67
C TYR A 68 3.03 -15.26 10.59
N PRO A 69 2.98 -16.57 10.86
CA PRO A 69 3.11 -17.56 9.79
C PRO A 69 2.13 -17.23 8.65
N ASN A 70 2.65 -17.12 7.43
CA ASN A 70 1.90 -16.88 6.19
C ASN A 70 1.25 -15.49 6.03
N ILE A 71 1.24 -14.63 7.04
CA ILE A 71 0.60 -13.31 6.97
C ILE A 71 1.49 -12.25 7.64
N LYS A 72 1.80 -11.18 6.90
CA LYS A 72 2.39 -9.96 7.44
C LYS A 72 1.33 -8.87 7.49
N THR A 73 1.33 -8.06 8.55
CA THR A 73 0.34 -6.99 8.73
C THR A 73 1.01 -5.68 9.11
N TRP A 74 0.45 -4.58 8.63
CA TRP A 74 0.89 -3.22 8.97
C TRP A 74 -0.32 -2.32 9.20
N ILE A 75 -0.23 -1.43 10.17
CA ILE A 75 -1.19 -0.35 10.38
C ILE A 75 -0.52 0.94 9.92
N PHE A 76 -1.15 1.63 8.97
CA PHE A 76 -0.66 2.86 8.40
C PHE A 76 -1.57 4.04 8.73
N ARG A 77 -0.97 5.18 9.02
CA ARG A 77 -1.64 6.49 9.08
C ARG A 77 -1.35 7.26 7.80
N ILE A 78 -2.40 7.63 7.09
CA ILE A 78 -2.37 8.42 5.86
C ILE A 78 -2.67 9.87 6.19
N ASN A 79 -1.77 10.78 5.81
CA ASN A 79 -1.97 12.21 5.90
C ASN A 79 -2.07 12.79 4.48
N LYS A 80 -3.20 13.44 4.17
CA LYS A 80 -3.43 14.16 2.91
C LYS A 80 -3.19 15.65 3.14
N LYS A 81 -2.22 16.23 2.43
CA LYS A 81 -2.02 17.68 2.38
C LYS A 81 -3.06 18.30 1.44
N VAL A 82 -3.81 19.27 1.94
CA VAL A 82 -4.73 20.06 1.12
C VAL A 82 -3.90 21.04 0.28
N VAL A 83 -4.11 21.01 -1.04
CA VAL A 83 -3.36 21.84 -2.01
C VAL A 83 -4.27 22.59 -2.98
N SER A 84 -5.57 22.29 -3.03
CA SER A 84 -6.53 23.06 -3.80
C SER A 84 -6.81 24.41 -3.13
N LEU A 85 -6.71 25.50 -3.89
CA LEU A 85 -7.04 26.84 -3.39
C LEU A 85 -8.49 26.89 -2.89
N THR A 86 -9.43 26.25 -3.59
CA THR A 86 -10.83 26.20 -3.19
C THR A 86 -11.01 25.50 -1.84
N GLU A 87 -10.36 24.34 -1.65
CA GLU A 87 -10.42 23.61 -0.38
C GLU A 87 -9.79 24.44 0.76
N LEU A 88 -8.65 25.09 0.50
CA LEU A 88 -7.98 25.95 1.48
C LEU A 88 -8.85 27.14 1.89
N MET A 89 -9.46 27.82 0.92
CA MET A 89 -10.35 28.97 1.18
C MET A 89 -11.63 28.56 1.92
N SER A 90 -12.11 27.32 1.70
CA SER A 90 -13.23 26.75 2.45
C SER A 90 -12.85 26.26 3.86
N GLY A 91 -11.56 26.33 4.24
CA GLY A 91 -11.07 25.89 5.55
C GLY A 91 -11.01 24.37 5.72
N VAL A 92 -11.18 23.61 4.64
CA VAL A 92 -11.08 22.14 4.66
C VAL A 92 -9.66 21.73 5.05
N LYS A 93 -9.55 20.88 6.06
CA LYS A 93 -8.30 20.27 6.49
C LYS A 93 -8.32 18.79 6.12
N GLY A 94 -7.21 18.28 5.62
CA GLY A 94 -7.06 16.86 5.36
C GLY A 94 -7.11 16.10 6.68
N VAL A 95 -8.11 15.23 6.83
CA VAL A 95 -8.29 14.42 8.04
C VAL A 95 -7.36 13.21 7.95
N PRO A 96 -6.46 12.96 8.92
CA PRO A 96 -5.66 11.75 8.92
C PRO A 96 -6.55 10.49 8.98
N LYS A 97 -6.27 9.50 8.14
CA LYS A 97 -7.02 8.23 8.11
C LYS A 97 -6.09 7.07 8.44
N THR A 98 -6.62 6.02 9.04
CA THR A 98 -5.87 4.78 9.34
C THR A 98 -6.34 3.67 8.41
N THR A 99 -5.41 2.88 7.89
CA THR A 99 -5.71 1.69 7.06
C THR A 99 -4.79 0.54 7.47
N GLN A 100 -5.28 -0.69 7.37
CA GLN A 100 -4.51 -1.89 7.70
C GLN A 100 -4.18 -2.69 6.44
N PHE A 101 -2.90 -3.02 6.28
CA PHE A 101 -2.43 -3.87 5.19
C PHE A 101 -2.27 -5.30 5.70
N PHE A 102 -2.66 -6.26 4.88
CA PHE A 102 -2.49 -7.68 5.09
C PHE A 102 -1.80 -8.26 3.86
N GLN A 103 -0.58 -8.76 4.00
CA GLN A 103 0.10 -9.49 2.94
C GLN A 103 0.01 -10.99 3.22
N ILE A 104 -0.59 -11.72 2.29
CA ILE A 104 -0.65 -13.18 2.32
C ILE A 104 0.58 -13.72 1.60
N THR A 105 1.51 -14.31 2.34
CA THR A 105 2.81 -14.77 1.79
C THR A 105 2.75 -16.21 1.27
N CYS A 106 1.68 -16.96 1.55
CA CYS A 106 1.48 -18.33 1.08
C CYS A 106 0.50 -18.43 -0.09
N TRP A 107 0.27 -17.33 -0.82
CA TRP A 107 -0.67 -17.35 -1.93
C TRP A 107 -0.09 -18.17 -3.10
N PRO A 108 -0.82 -19.16 -3.63
CA PRO A 108 -0.27 -20.03 -4.67
C PRO A 108 -0.06 -19.24 -5.98
N LEU A 109 1.19 -19.19 -6.44
CA LEU A 109 1.54 -18.60 -7.73
C LEU A 109 1.21 -19.61 -8.83
N GLY A 110 -0.03 -19.57 -9.33
CA GLY A 110 -0.47 -20.35 -10.49
C GLY A 110 -1.24 -21.63 -10.15
N HIS A 111 -2.54 -21.50 -9.84
CA HIS A 111 -3.48 -22.56 -10.14
C HIS A 111 -3.96 -22.41 -11.59
N ARG A 112 -3.44 -23.24 -12.51
CA ARG A 112 -4.20 -23.59 -13.71
C ARG A 112 -5.42 -24.36 -13.22
N LYS A 113 -6.62 -23.94 -13.63
CA LYS A 113 -7.83 -24.75 -13.43
C LYS A 113 -7.54 -26.17 -13.94
N LEU A 114 -7.60 -27.15 -13.05
CA LEU A 114 -7.78 -28.55 -13.43
C LEU A 114 -9.23 -28.66 -13.93
N LEU A 115 -9.42 -28.48 -15.24
CA LEU A 115 -10.60 -28.90 -15.98
C LEU A 115 -10.11 -29.73 -17.17
#